data_AF-A0A0P9PCI9-F1
#
_entry.id   AF-A0A0P9PCI9-F1
#
_cell.length_a   1.000
_cell.length_b   1.000
_cell.length_c   1.000
_cell.angle_alpha   90.00
_cell.angle_beta   90.00
_cell.angle_gamma   90.00
#
_symmetry.space_group_name_H-M   'P 1'
#
loop_
_entity.id
_entity.type
_entity.pdbx_description
1 polymer ?
#
loop_
_entity_poly.entity_id
_entity_poly.type
_entity_poly.pdbx_seq_one_letter_code
_entity_poly.pdbx_strand_id
1 'polypeptide(L)'
;WGSPCSSTIFSEFCGLPYPTNDVRLMTQYATEAVSRIFRPGFRYSKAEVLLMDICQPGEFTDDLFAASQPMSSDRLMAALDMINGKWGRGTLRTGSVPVVPDWGMRREQMSQSYTTRLDQLWVVKAK
;
A
#
# COMPACT_ATOMS: atom_id res chain seq x y z
N TRP A 1 -25.26 -4.26 23.62
CA TRP A 1 -24.15 -4.82 22.83
C TRP A 1 -24.66 -5.10 21.44
N GLY A 2 -24.52 -4.14 20.53
CA GLY A 2 -25.19 -4.19 19.24
C GLY A 2 -25.61 -2.79 18.82
N SER A 3 -24.62 -1.97 18.47
CA SER A 3 -24.86 -0.82 17.61
C SER A 3 -24.45 -1.26 16.21
N PRO A 4 -25.24 -0.96 15.16
CA PRO A 4 -24.79 -1.19 13.80
C PRO A 4 -23.56 -0.31 13.60
N CYS A 5 -22.40 -0.94 13.47
CA CYS A 5 -21.18 -0.26 13.05
C CYS A 5 -21.42 0.13 11.59
N SER A 6 -22.11 1.25 11.38
CA SER A 6 -22.17 1.88 10.06
C SER A 6 -20.71 2.12 9.69
N SER A 7 -20.20 1.34 8.74
CA SER A 7 -18.83 1.46 8.28
C SER A 7 -18.73 2.79 7.54
N THR A 8 -18.48 3.86 8.29
CA THR A 8 -18.29 5.20 7.74
C THR A 8 -17.01 5.15 6.90
N ILE A 9 -17.17 5.17 5.58
CA ILE A 9 -16.08 5.27 4.64
C ILE A 9 -15.75 6.75 4.47
N PHE A 10 -14.47 7.08 4.65
CA PHE A 10 -13.94 8.39 4.29
C PHE A 10 -13.06 8.20 3.06
N SER A 11 -13.32 8.96 2.00
CA SER A 11 -12.62 8.85 0.72
C SER A 11 -12.37 10.23 0.13
N GLU A 12 -11.23 10.41 -0.50
CA GLU A 12 -10.85 11.64 -1.19
C GLU A 12 -10.20 11.30 -2.52
N PHE A 13 -10.51 12.10 -3.54
CA PHE A 13 -9.88 12.04 -4.85
C PHE A 13 -8.85 13.16 -4.95
N CYS A 14 -7.62 12.81 -5.29
CA CYS A 14 -6.54 13.75 -5.51
C CYS A 14 -5.98 13.55 -6.92
N GLY A 15 -6.01 14.61 -7.73
CA GLY A 15 -5.47 14.61 -9.08
C GLY A 15 -3.95 14.74 -9.07
N LEU A 16 -3.28 13.86 -9.80
CA LEU A 16 -1.84 14.00 -10.08
C LEU A 16 -1.63 15.03 -11.20
N PRO A 17 -0.52 15.78 -11.19
CA PRO A 17 -0.27 16.82 -12.20
C PRO A 17 -0.05 16.26 -13.61
N TYR A 18 0.43 15.02 -13.69
CA TYR A 18 0.70 14.27 -14.92
C TYR A 18 0.66 12.77 -14.58
N PRO A 19 0.47 11.88 -15.57
CA PRO A 19 0.63 10.45 -15.36
C PRO A 19 2.08 10.17 -14.92
N THR A 20 2.24 9.51 -13.78
CA THR A 20 3.55 9.32 -13.17
C THR A 20 3.71 7.90 -12.64
N ASN A 21 4.95 7.41 -12.67
CA ASN A 21 5.38 6.20 -11.95
C ASN A 21 6.31 6.54 -10.76
N ASP A 22 6.48 7.82 -10.42
CA ASP A 22 7.33 8.24 -9.31
C ASP A 22 6.65 7.92 -7.98
N VAL A 23 7.14 6.86 -7.33
CA VAL A 23 6.63 6.39 -6.03
C VAL A 23 6.68 7.47 -4.95
N ARG A 24 7.60 8.45 -5.05
CA ARG A 24 7.73 9.53 -4.07
C ARG A 24 6.57 10.51 -4.20
N LEU A 25 6.24 10.90 -5.44
CA LEU A 25 5.12 11.80 -5.72
C LEU A 25 3.81 11.11 -5.32
N MET A 26 3.61 9.85 -5.71
CA MET A 26 2.42 9.09 -5.33
C MET A 26 2.25 8.97 -3.81
N THR A 27 3.34 8.68 -3.09
CA THR A 27 3.31 8.57 -1.63
C THR A 27 2.98 9.91 -0.98
N GLN A 28 3.50 11.02 -1.51
CA GLN A 28 3.22 12.37 -1.01
C GLN A 28 1.73 12.70 -1.11
N TYR A 29 1.15 12.57 -2.31
CA TYR A 29 -0.28 12.85 -2.54
C TYR A 29 -1.19 11.94 -1.71
N ALA A 30 -0.87 10.64 -1.63
CA ALA A 30 -1.64 9.72 -0.80
C ALA A 30 -1.60 10.09 0.69
N THR A 31 -0.44 10.51 1.20
CA THR A 31 -0.30 10.92 2.60
C THR A 31 -1.07 12.23 2.87
N GLU A 32 -1.01 13.17 1.93
CA GLU A 32 -1.77 14.42 2.00
C GLU A 32 -3.28 14.18 1.98
N ALA A 33 -3.78 13.33 1.08
CA ALA A 33 -5.20 12.97 1.02
C ALA A 33 -5.67 12.30 2.33
N VAL A 34 -4.87 11.37 2.87
CA VAL A 34 -5.16 10.74 4.18
C VAL A 34 -5.24 11.79 5.28
N SER A 35 -4.36 12.80 5.27
CA SER A 35 -4.35 13.87 6.29
C SER A 35 -5.64 14.70 6.29
N ARG A 36 -6.29 14.86 5.14
CA ARG A 36 -7.55 15.60 4.99
C ARG A 36 -8.78 14.80 5.40
N ILE A 37 -8.81 13.49 5.12
CA ILE A 37 -9.92 12.61 5.50
C ILE A 37 -9.80 12.08 6.94
N PHE A 38 -8.63 12.18 7.56
CA PHE A 38 -8.39 11.71 8.91
C PHE A 38 -9.20 12.54 9.93
N ARG A 39 -9.95 11.83 10.78
CA ARG A 39 -10.76 12.41 11.84
C ARG A 39 -10.35 11.83 13.18
N PRO A 40 -9.92 12.67 14.14
CA PRO A 40 -9.60 12.20 15.48
C PRO A 40 -10.85 11.60 16.15
N GLY A 41 -10.64 10.57 16.98
CA GLY A 41 -11.71 9.87 17.70
C GLY A 41 -12.34 8.69 16.95
N PHE A 42 -12.02 8.49 15.67
CA PHE A 42 -12.43 7.31 14.92
C PHE A 42 -11.38 6.19 14.98
N ARG A 43 -11.84 4.93 14.99
CA ARG A 43 -10.98 3.76 14.83
C ARG A 43 -10.97 3.33 13.36
N TYR A 44 -9.82 3.38 12.73
CA TYR A 44 -9.62 2.96 11.35
C TYR A 44 -9.16 1.50 11.31
N SER A 45 -9.81 0.69 10.47
CA SER A 45 -9.47 -0.74 10.32
C SER A 45 -8.69 -1.03 9.03
N LYS A 46 -8.87 -0.20 8.00
CA LYS A 46 -8.26 -0.40 6.68
C LYS A 46 -8.11 0.95 5.96
N ALA A 47 -7.08 1.06 5.14
CA ALA A 47 -6.88 2.14 4.18
C ALA A 47 -6.50 1.54 2.82
N GLU A 48 -7.01 2.12 1.74
CA GLU A 48 -6.75 1.68 0.37
C GLU A 48 -6.43 2.89 -0.49
N VAL A 49 -5.51 2.71 -1.44
CA VAL A 49 -5.20 3.69 -2.48
C VAL A 49 -5.61 3.08 -3.81
N LEU A 50 -6.50 3.75 -4.52
CA LEU A 50 -6.94 3.34 -5.84
C LEU A 50 -6.30 4.24 -6.89
N LEU A 51 -5.51 3.65 -7.79
CA LEU A 51 -4.97 4.35 -8.96
C LEU A 51 -5.97 4.22 -10.10
N MET A 52 -6.29 5.35 -10.72
CA MET A 52 -7.18 5.43 -11.89
C MET A 52 -6.38 5.89 -13.10
N ASP A 53 -6.94 5.70 -14.30
CA ASP A 53 -6.36 6.17 -15.57
C ASP A 53 -4.91 5.70 -15.80
N ILE A 54 -4.66 4.41 -15.58
CA ILE A 54 -3.35 3.80 -15.83
C ILE A 54 -3.11 3.72 -17.34
N CYS A 55 -2.01 4.30 -17.81
CA CYS A 55 -1.57 4.28 -19.20
C CYS A 55 -0.21 3.59 -19.36
N GLN A 56 0.08 3.05 -20.56
CA GLN A 56 1.43 2.55 -20.83
C GLN A 56 2.41 3.70 -21.13
N PRO A 57 3.71 3.52 -20.84
CA PRO A 57 4.72 4.48 -21.27
C PRO A 57 4.67 4.69 -22.78
N GLY A 58 4.54 5.95 -23.22
CA GLY A 58 4.47 6.33 -24.63
C GLY A 58 3.06 6.39 -25.24
N GLU A 59 2.01 5.95 -24.53
CA GLU A 59 0.62 6.14 -24.97
C GLU A 59 0.09 7.54 -24.62
N PHE A 60 0.70 8.19 -23.63
CA PHE A 60 0.33 9.54 -23.23
C PHE A 60 1.12 10.57 -24.05
N THR A 61 0.39 11.40 -24.79
CA THR A 61 0.97 12.55 -25.49
C THR A 61 1.03 13.74 -24.54
N ASP A 62 2.24 14.19 -24.24
CA ASP A 62 2.43 15.39 -23.44
C ASP A 62 1.88 16.63 -24.15
N ASP A 63 1.27 17.51 -23.37
CA ASP A 63 0.94 18.86 -23.83
C ASP A 63 2.20 19.73 -23.79
N LEU A 64 2.35 20.61 -24.79
CA LEU A 64 3.53 21.44 -25.03
C LEU A 64 3.85 22.37 -23.85
N PHE A 65 2.84 22.69 -23.03
CA PHE A 65 2.95 23.59 -21.87
C PHE A 65 2.64 22.92 -20.53
N ALA A 66 2.21 21.65 -20.53
CA ALA A 66 1.94 20.94 -19.29
C ALA A 66 3.24 20.51 -18.62
N ALA A 67 3.21 20.44 -17.29
CA ALA A 67 4.29 19.81 -16.55
C ALA A 67 4.31 18.32 -16.88
N SER A 68 5.48 17.80 -17.26
CA SER A 68 5.71 16.37 -17.45
C SER A 68 6.68 15.82 -16.41
N GLN A 69 6.72 14.50 -16.29
CA GLN A 69 7.66 13.84 -15.39
C GLN A 69 9.10 14.15 -15.82
N PRO A 70 9.98 14.60 -14.91
CA PRO A 70 11.36 14.87 -15.27
C PRO A 70 12.10 13.56 -15.55
N MET A 71 12.94 13.55 -16.60
CA MET A 71 13.80 12.43 -17.00
C MET A 71 14.69 11.89 -15.87
N SER A 72 15.04 12.73 -14.89
CA SER A 72 15.79 12.31 -13.70
C SER A 72 15.00 11.37 -12.80
N SER A 73 13.68 11.56 -12.73
CA SER A 73 12.78 10.67 -11.99
C SER A 73 12.68 9.31 -12.67
N ASP A 74 12.56 9.26 -14.00
CA ASP A 74 12.52 7.99 -14.74
C ASP A 74 13.77 7.14 -14.49
N ARG A 75 14.94 7.78 -14.55
CA ARG A 75 16.22 7.12 -14.24
C ARG A 75 16.28 6.61 -12.81
N LEU A 76 15.72 7.37 -11.87
CA LEU A 76 15.66 6.97 -10.47
C LEU A 76 14.72 5.78 -10.27
N MET A 77 13.51 5.82 -10.84
CA MET A 77 12.56 4.71 -10.75
C MET A 77 13.14 3.43 -11.37
N ALA A 78 13.79 3.55 -12.54
CA ALA A 78 14.50 2.43 -13.17
C ALA A 78 15.61 1.86 -12.28
N ALA A 79 16.39 2.72 -11.59
CA ALA A 79 17.42 2.28 -10.67
C ALA A 79 16.84 1.58 -9.43
N LEU A 80 15.76 2.13 -8.86
CA LEU A 80 15.04 1.53 -7.74
C LEU A 80 14.51 0.14 -8.11
N ASP A 81 13.86 0.02 -9.26
CA ASP A 81 13.31 -1.25 -9.76
C ASP A 81 14.40 -2.27 -10.05
N MET A 82 15.53 -1.85 -10.63
CA MET A 82 16.66 -2.74 -10.85
C MET A 82 17.20 -3.31 -9.53
N ILE A 83 17.32 -2.49 -8.49
CA ILE A 83 17.83 -2.93 -7.18
C ILE A 83 16.81 -3.87 -6.52
N ASN A 84 15.54 -3.52 -6.53
CA ASN A 84 14.46 -4.38 -6.03
C ASN A 84 14.36 -5.70 -6.80
N GLY A 85 14.62 -5.70 -8.11
CA GLY A 85 14.66 -6.92 -8.93
C GLY A 85 15.83 -7.84 -8.56
N LYS A 86 16.99 -7.28 -8.21
CA LYS A 86 18.19 -8.05 -7.85
C LYS A 86 18.17 -8.59 -6.42
N TRP A 87 17.67 -7.80 -5.47
CA TRP A 87 17.81 -8.08 -4.03
C TRP A 87 16.49 -8.48 -3.35
N GLY A 88 15.39 -8.49 -4.10
CA GLY A 88 14.07 -8.87 -3.62
C GLY A 88 13.11 -7.68 -3.53
N ARG A 89 11.81 -8.00 -3.59
CA ARG A 89 10.76 -6.98 -3.47
C ARG A 89 10.84 -6.27 -2.13
N GLY A 90 10.87 -4.93 -2.16
CA GLY A 90 10.89 -4.10 -0.96
C GLY A 90 12.26 -3.92 -0.30
N THR A 91 13.36 -4.26 -1.00
CA THR A 91 14.73 -3.92 -0.56
C THR A 91 14.89 -2.41 -0.45
N LEU A 92 14.54 -1.67 -1.50
CA LEU A 92 14.41 -0.23 -1.49
C LEU A 92 12.94 0.16 -1.45
N ARG A 93 12.63 1.08 -0.54
CA ARG A 93 11.29 1.59 -0.27
C ARG A 93 11.38 3.07 0.10
N THR A 94 10.27 3.79 0.01
CA THR A 94 10.19 5.17 0.49
C THR A 94 10.52 5.22 1.99
N GLY A 95 11.30 6.22 2.41
CA GLY A 95 11.74 6.34 3.81
C GLY A 95 10.61 6.53 4.84
N SER A 96 9.40 6.84 4.37
CA SER A 96 8.19 6.85 5.21
C SER A 96 7.77 5.45 5.67
N VAL A 97 8.21 4.40 4.99
CA VAL A 97 7.87 3.01 5.30
C VAL A 97 8.91 2.45 6.28
N PRO A 98 8.51 1.99 7.48
CA PRO A 98 9.44 1.38 8.43
C PRO A 98 10.04 0.09 7.86
N VAL A 99 11.24 -0.27 8.33
CA VAL A 99 11.93 -1.51 7.92
C VAL A 99 11.10 -2.74 8.28
N VAL A 100 10.54 -2.74 9.50
CA VAL A 100 9.64 -3.77 10.01
C VAL A 100 8.29 -3.11 10.31
N PRO A 101 7.28 -3.28 9.44
CA PRO A 101 5.97 -2.71 9.66
C PRO A 101 5.16 -3.52 10.68
N ASP A 102 4.59 -2.85 11.69
CA ASP A 102 3.73 -3.45 12.72
C ASP A 102 2.36 -3.91 12.17
N TRP A 103 2.00 -3.47 10.98
CA TRP A 103 0.80 -3.84 10.23
C TRP A 103 1.00 -5.08 9.34
N GLY A 104 2.12 -5.79 9.50
CA GLY A 104 2.32 -7.12 8.92
C GLY A 104 1.32 -8.16 9.45
N MET A 105 1.21 -9.30 8.76
CA MET A 105 0.28 -10.38 9.10
C MET A 105 0.55 -10.89 10.53
N ARG A 106 -0.36 -10.61 11.48
CA ARG A 106 -0.30 -11.14 12.85
C ARG A 106 -0.83 -12.57 12.89
N ARG A 107 0.08 -13.55 12.81
CA ARG A 107 -0.25 -14.98 12.86
C ARG A 107 -0.70 -15.48 14.25
N GLU A 108 -0.58 -14.64 15.28
CA GLU A 108 -0.97 -14.94 16.66
C GLU A 108 -2.48 -15.22 16.84
N GLN A 109 -3.31 -14.76 15.90
CA GLN A 109 -4.76 -14.99 15.88
C GLN A 109 -5.17 -16.10 14.91
N MET A 110 -4.23 -16.86 14.34
CA MET A 110 -4.60 -18.01 13.51
C MET A 110 -5.22 -19.11 14.37
N SER A 111 -6.38 -19.61 13.96
CA SER A 111 -6.93 -20.84 14.52
C SER A 111 -5.98 -22.01 14.26
N GLN A 112 -5.99 -22.99 15.15
CA GLN A 112 -5.21 -24.21 14.93
C GLN A 112 -5.70 -24.91 13.66
N SER A 113 -4.76 -25.26 12.80
CA SER A 113 -4.91 -26.00 11.56
C SER A 113 -5.10 -27.50 11.81
N TYR A 114 -6.20 -27.86 12.49
CA TYR A 114 -6.52 -29.24 12.89
C TYR A 114 -6.55 -30.24 11.72
N THR A 115 -6.88 -29.79 10.51
CA THR A 115 -7.02 -30.66 9.33
C THR A 115 -5.76 -30.77 8.48
N THR A 116 -4.80 -29.86 8.66
CA THR A 116 -3.61 -29.78 7.79
C THR A 116 -2.29 -29.92 8.56
N ARG A 117 -2.32 -29.90 9.89
CA ARG A 117 -1.14 -29.99 10.76
C ARG A 117 -1.39 -30.95 11.91
N LEU A 118 -0.77 -32.13 11.83
CA LEU A 118 -0.89 -33.19 12.83
C LEU A 118 -0.35 -32.78 14.21
N ASP A 119 0.63 -31.86 14.24
CA ASP A 119 1.21 -31.27 15.45
C ASP A 119 0.25 -30.34 16.21
N GLN A 120 -0.89 -29.99 15.59
CA GLN A 120 -1.93 -29.15 16.18
C GLN A 120 -3.20 -29.94 16.53
N LEU A 121 -3.17 -31.26 16.39
CA LEU A 121 -4.27 -32.12 16.83
C LEU A 121 -4.29 -32.23 18.35
N TRP A 122 -5.48 -32.46 18.89
CA TRP A 122 -5.66 -32.68 20.32
C TRP A 122 -5.11 -34.06 20.69
N VAL A 123 -4.16 -34.10 21.63
CA VAL A 123 -3.61 -35.35 22.15
C VAL A 123 -4.45 -35.81 23.34
N VAL A 124 -5.22 -36.88 23.16
CA VAL A 124 -5.95 -37.54 24.23
C VAL A 124 -5.16 -38.78 24.67
N LYS A 125 -4.81 -38.85 25.96
CA LYS A 125 -4.15 -40.05 26.52
C LYS A 125 -5.22 -41.05 26.96
N ALA A 126 -5.10 -42.29 26.46
CA ALA A 126 -5.89 -43.41 26.93
C ALA A 126 -5.32 -43.97 28.25
N LYS A 127 -6.20 -44.50 29.10
CA LYS A 127 -5.85 -45.22 30.33
C LYS A 127 -5.41 -46.65 30.03
#